data_AF-A0A1I6SDA6-F1
#
_entry.id   AF-A0A1I6SDA6-F1
#
_cell.length_a   1.000
_cell.length_b   1.000
_cell.length_c   1.000
_cell.angle_alpha   90.00
_cell.angle_beta   90.00
_cell.angle_gamma   90.00
#
_symmetry.space_group_name_H-M   'P 1'
#
loop_
_entity.id
_entity.type
_entity.pdbx_description
1 polymer ?
#
loop_
_entity_poly.entity_id
_entity_poly.type
_entity_poly.pdbx_seq_one_letter_code
_entity_poly.pdbx_strand_id
1 'polypeptide(L)'
;MTNNKGKIICNSFSGKWDNFVGMEAFLEWRWEYDRENFEKEIGEEEKRIKEEYDSKPQKPKKVMQDKAFWSIISLLNFNENDEEKVIEPAVNALAKMSVKDIKQFEEALSYKLYLLDTKEHAKNIGEYSYSEIKEHFSVDLFLYIRCSVITQGKEYFEDSLKNPQNMPQDNSFEPLLLLASEAYTRRTGKEFEYITGCDYESFSNIEGWGTVRKMRIYNDKEIPILKTPTSP
;
A
#
# COMPACT_ATOMS: atom_id res chain seq x y z
N MET A 1 -28.80 51.82 -32.58
CA MET A 1 -27.42 51.31 -32.39
C MET A 1 -27.08 51.38 -30.92
N THR A 2 -27.29 50.31 -30.16
CA THR A 2 -26.96 50.25 -28.73
C THR A 2 -25.89 49.19 -28.56
N ASN A 3 -24.67 49.67 -28.31
CA ASN A 3 -23.46 48.88 -28.20
C ASN A 3 -23.37 48.31 -26.78
N ASN A 4 -23.83 47.09 -26.56
CA ASN A 4 -23.80 46.46 -25.25
C ASN A 4 -22.43 45.79 -25.03
N LYS A 5 -21.43 46.57 -24.62
CA LYS A 5 -20.13 46.05 -24.18
C LYS A 5 -20.30 45.41 -22.81
N GLY A 6 -20.48 44.09 -22.78
CA GLY A 6 -20.41 43.30 -21.55
C GLY A 6 -19.08 43.58 -20.85
N LYS A 7 -19.16 44.17 -19.66
CA LYS A 7 -18.00 44.50 -18.82
C LYS A 7 -17.45 43.19 -18.25
N ILE A 8 -16.33 42.72 -18.78
CA ILE A 8 -15.63 41.54 -18.25
C ILE A 8 -15.11 41.92 -16.85
N ILE A 9 -15.67 41.30 -15.82
CA ILE A 9 -15.19 41.45 -14.45
C ILE A 9 -14.05 40.45 -14.28
N CYS A 10 -12.81 40.94 -14.30
CA CYS A 10 -11.64 40.14 -13.94
C CYS A 10 -11.58 40.09 -12.41
N ASN A 11 -11.90 38.94 -11.83
CA ASN A 11 -11.58 38.67 -10.42
C ASN A 11 -10.12 38.21 -10.37
N SER A 12 -9.21 39.12 -10.02
CA SER A 12 -7.80 38.77 -9.81
C SER A 12 -7.68 37.90 -8.55
N PHE A 13 -7.47 36.61 -8.73
CA PHE A 13 -7.08 35.71 -7.64
C PHE A 13 -5.61 35.95 -7.30
N SER A 14 -5.33 36.40 -6.07
CA SER A 14 -3.97 36.72 -5.58
C SER A 14 -3.40 35.66 -4.63
N GLY A 15 -4.06 34.50 -4.53
CA GLY A 15 -3.56 33.37 -3.74
C GLY A 15 -2.47 32.57 -4.47
N LYS A 16 -1.78 31.68 -3.74
CA LYS A 16 -0.98 30.65 -4.38
C LYS A 16 -1.93 29.69 -5.09
N TRP A 17 -1.83 29.61 -6.41
CA TRP A 17 -2.45 28.54 -7.16
C TRP A 17 -1.86 27.22 -6.66
N ASP A 18 -2.73 26.24 -6.46
CA ASP A 18 -2.29 24.87 -6.21
C ASP A 18 -1.59 24.31 -7.46
N ASN A 19 -0.61 23.43 -7.27
CA ASN A 19 0.22 22.91 -8.36
C ASN A 19 -0.57 22.10 -9.40
N PHE A 20 -1.80 21.68 -9.07
CA PHE A 20 -2.69 20.94 -9.94
C PHE A 20 -3.67 21.84 -10.69
N VAL A 21 -3.70 23.16 -10.40
CA VAL A 21 -4.61 24.08 -11.08
C VAL A 21 -4.21 24.25 -12.53
N GLY A 22 -5.14 23.93 -13.44
CA GLY A 22 -4.91 23.96 -14.88
C GLY A 22 -4.38 22.65 -15.45
N MET A 23 -4.14 21.62 -14.62
CA MET A 23 -3.74 20.29 -15.10
C MET A 23 -4.80 19.69 -16.03
N GLU A 24 -6.08 19.81 -15.68
CA GLU A 24 -7.18 19.33 -16.53
C GLU A 24 -7.18 20.04 -17.90
N ALA A 25 -7.09 21.37 -17.92
CA ALA A 25 -7.00 22.14 -19.16
C ALA A 25 -5.73 21.82 -19.98
N PHE A 26 -4.61 21.52 -19.31
CA PHE A 26 -3.38 21.08 -19.96
C PHE A 26 -3.54 19.69 -20.59
N LEU A 27 -4.15 18.73 -19.89
CA LEU A 27 -4.43 17.39 -20.41
C LEU A 27 -5.41 17.45 -21.59
N GLU A 28 -6.45 18.27 -21.51
CA GLU A 28 -7.38 18.53 -22.63
C GLU A 28 -6.64 19.11 -23.85
N TRP A 29 -5.81 20.14 -23.64
CA TRP A 29 -4.99 20.71 -24.70
C TRP A 29 -4.05 19.67 -25.32
N ARG A 30 -3.38 18.84 -24.51
CA ARG A 30 -2.53 17.76 -25.04
C ARG A 30 -3.32 16.75 -25.86
N TRP A 31 -4.53 16.42 -25.43
CA TRP A 31 -5.40 15.49 -26.14
C TRP A 31 -5.89 16.01 -27.50
N GLU A 32 -6.12 17.32 -27.61
CA GLU A 32 -6.57 17.99 -28.85
C GLU A 32 -5.42 18.30 -29.80
N TYR A 33 -4.26 18.72 -29.29
CA TYR A 33 -3.18 19.32 -30.08
C TYR A 33 -1.87 18.50 -30.10
N ASP A 34 -1.67 17.54 -29.20
CA ASP A 34 -0.42 16.78 -29.03
C ASP A 34 -0.67 15.27 -28.76
N ARG A 35 -1.74 14.71 -29.33
CA ARG A 35 -2.23 13.37 -28.97
C ARG A 35 -1.19 12.27 -29.13
N GLU A 36 -0.50 12.22 -30.28
CA GLU A 36 0.44 11.14 -30.58
C GLU A 36 1.62 11.09 -29.59
N ASN A 37 2.17 12.25 -29.21
CA ASN A 37 3.24 12.32 -28.21
C ASN A 37 2.70 12.00 -26.81
N PHE A 38 1.52 12.50 -26.46
CA PHE A 38 0.89 12.23 -25.17
C PHE A 38 0.59 10.73 -24.99
N GLU A 39 -0.01 10.08 -25.98
CA GLU A 39 -0.26 8.62 -25.94
C GLU A 39 1.04 7.82 -25.84
N LYS A 40 2.09 8.25 -26.55
CA LYS A 40 3.40 7.61 -26.48
C LYS A 40 4.03 7.74 -25.09
N GLU A 41 4.00 8.92 -24.49
CA GLU A 41 4.50 9.14 -23.12
C GLU A 41 3.74 8.30 -22.09
N ILE A 42 2.41 8.22 -22.19
CA ILE A 42 1.59 7.36 -21.32
C ILE A 42 1.96 5.89 -21.53
N GLY A 43 2.12 5.43 -22.77
CA GLY A 43 2.54 4.05 -23.06
C GLY A 43 3.95 3.73 -22.54
N GLU A 44 4.88 4.67 -22.63
CA GLU A 44 6.23 4.55 -22.06
C GLU A 44 6.20 4.51 -20.53
N GLU A 45 5.38 5.35 -19.90
CA GLU A 45 5.16 5.37 -18.45
C GLU A 45 4.53 4.06 -17.96
N GLU A 46 3.46 3.60 -18.60
CA GLU A 46 2.80 2.32 -18.30
C GLU A 46 3.79 1.15 -18.42
N LYS A 47 4.64 1.18 -19.46
CA LYS A 47 5.69 0.18 -19.65
C LYS A 47 6.73 0.25 -18.54
N ARG A 48 7.16 1.44 -18.12
CA ARG A 48 8.10 1.62 -17.00
C ARG A 48 7.52 1.10 -15.69
N ILE A 49 6.29 1.49 -15.36
CA ILE A 49 5.58 1.04 -14.15
C ILE A 49 5.44 -0.47 -14.16
N LYS A 50 5.08 -1.06 -15.30
CA LYS A 50 4.98 -2.50 -15.45
C LYS A 50 6.33 -3.19 -15.25
N GLU A 51 7.40 -2.68 -15.87
CA GLU A 51 8.75 -3.21 -15.70
C GLU A 51 9.21 -3.14 -14.24
N GLU A 52 8.93 -2.03 -13.56
CA GLU A 52 9.21 -1.87 -12.13
C GLU A 52 8.42 -2.89 -11.30
N TYR A 53 7.12 -3.03 -11.57
CA TYR A 53 6.25 -3.99 -10.89
C TYR A 53 6.72 -5.44 -11.10
N ASP A 54 7.03 -5.83 -12.33
CA ASP A 54 7.51 -7.18 -12.68
C ASP A 54 8.93 -7.45 -12.10
N SER A 55 9.70 -6.40 -11.80
CA SER A 55 11.03 -6.51 -11.19
C SER A 55 11.01 -6.63 -9.66
N LYS A 56 9.86 -6.40 -9.01
CA LYS A 56 9.75 -6.46 -7.55
C LYS A 56 10.15 -7.84 -7.03
N PRO A 57 10.92 -7.92 -5.93
CA PRO A 57 11.32 -9.20 -5.39
C PRO A 57 10.09 -9.94 -4.80
N GLN A 58 9.82 -11.15 -5.31
CA GLN A 58 8.66 -11.98 -4.94
C GLN A 58 9.05 -13.19 -4.07
N LYS A 59 10.32 -13.29 -3.66
CA LYS A 59 10.85 -14.47 -2.96
C LYS A 59 11.73 -14.05 -1.80
N PRO A 60 11.43 -14.51 -0.57
CA PRO A 60 12.22 -14.12 0.58
C PRO A 60 13.65 -14.63 0.45
N LYS A 61 14.59 -13.93 1.09
CA LYS A 61 15.99 -14.36 1.15
C LYS A 61 16.12 -15.52 2.13
N LYS A 62 16.80 -15.32 3.26
CA LYS A 62 16.86 -16.33 4.32
C LYS A 62 15.92 -15.91 5.44
N VAL A 63 14.91 -16.73 5.70
CA VAL A 63 13.95 -16.53 6.79
C VAL A 63 14.41 -17.18 8.08
N MET A 64 13.96 -16.62 9.22
CA MET A 64 14.10 -17.23 10.54
C MET A 64 13.33 -18.54 10.61
N GLN A 65 13.81 -19.49 11.42
CA GLN A 65 13.09 -20.73 11.70
C GLN A 65 11.73 -20.43 12.33
N ASP A 66 10.69 -21.12 11.87
CA ASP A 66 9.30 -20.80 12.21
C ASP A 66 9.04 -20.83 13.73
N LYS A 67 9.56 -21.85 14.43
CA LYS A 67 9.46 -21.94 15.90
C LYS A 67 10.10 -20.73 16.60
N ALA A 68 11.24 -20.23 16.10
CA ALA A 68 11.91 -19.08 16.67
C ALA A 68 11.13 -17.79 16.39
N PHE A 69 10.62 -17.62 15.17
CA PHE A 69 9.78 -16.47 14.80
C PHE A 69 8.57 -16.36 15.73
N TRP A 70 7.78 -17.44 15.87
CA TRP A 70 6.60 -17.43 16.73
C TRP A 70 6.93 -17.28 18.22
N SER A 71 8.10 -17.76 18.66
CA SER A 71 8.54 -17.53 20.04
C SER A 71 8.77 -16.04 20.33
N ILE A 72 9.23 -15.26 19.34
CA ILE A 72 9.35 -13.80 19.49
C ILE A 72 7.98 -13.14 19.49
N ILE A 73 7.09 -13.51 18.56
CA ILE A 73 5.72 -12.96 18.51
C ILE A 73 4.93 -13.26 19.80
N SER A 74 5.16 -14.41 20.43
CA SER A 74 4.50 -14.76 21.70
C SER A 74 4.91 -13.89 22.90
N LEU A 75 5.93 -13.04 22.75
CA LEU A 75 6.37 -12.12 23.80
C LEU A 75 5.58 -10.80 23.82
N LEU A 76 4.76 -10.54 22.80
CA LEU A 76 3.93 -9.33 22.75
C LEU A 76 3.00 -9.26 23.98
N ASN A 77 3.03 -8.15 24.70
CA ASN A 77 2.29 -7.98 25.96
C ASN A 77 1.04 -7.13 25.79
N PHE A 78 -0.06 -7.75 25.35
CA PHE A 78 -1.35 -7.08 25.16
C PHE A 78 -2.07 -6.66 26.47
N ASN A 79 -1.44 -6.82 27.64
CA ASN A 79 -1.95 -6.23 28.89
C ASN A 79 -1.57 -4.75 29.03
N GLU A 80 -0.66 -4.26 28.18
CA GLU A 80 -0.30 -2.84 28.13
C GLU A 80 -1.34 -2.06 27.31
N ASN A 81 -1.63 -0.83 27.75
CA ASN A 81 -2.53 0.08 27.02
C ASN A 81 -1.82 0.88 25.91
N ASP A 82 -0.50 0.76 25.84
CA ASP A 82 0.35 1.52 24.94
C ASP A 82 0.99 0.54 23.95
N GLU A 83 0.69 0.73 22.69
CA GLU A 83 1.12 -0.10 21.56
C GLU A 83 2.65 -0.27 21.49
N GLU A 84 3.41 0.77 21.82
CA GLU A 84 4.88 0.69 21.89
C GLU A 84 5.33 -0.23 23.04
N LYS A 85 4.61 -0.20 24.17
CA LYS A 85 4.90 -1.08 25.31
C LYS A 85 4.48 -2.53 25.06
N VAL A 86 3.50 -2.78 24.18
CA VAL A 86 3.10 -4.12 23.77
C VAL A 86 4.26 -4.84 23.07
N ILE A 87 5.00 -4.14 22.20
CA ILE A 87 6.09 -4.73 21.40
C ILE A 87 7.42 -4.82 22.14
N GLU A 88 7.62 -3.99 23.16
CA GLU A 88 8.88 -3.83 23.88
C GLU A 88 9.54 -5.14 24.38
N PRO A 89 8.80 -6.15 24.90
CA PRO A 89 9.42 -7.42 25.28
C PRO A 89 10.00 -8.21 24.08
N ALA A 90 9.31 -8.18 22.94
CA ALA A 90 9.75 -8.83 21.71
C ALA A 90 10.96 -8.11 21.11
N VAL A 91 10.95 -6.76 21.10
CA VAL A 91 12.10 -5.93 20.68
C VAL A 91 13.32 -6.24 21.53
N ASN A 92 13.18 -6.30 22.86
CA ASN A 92 14.26 -6.62 23.78
C ASN A 92 14.83 -8.03 23.58
N ALA A 93 13.99 -9.01 23.23
CA ALA A 93 14.45 -10.35 22.90
C ALA A 93 15.22 -10.38 21.58
N LEU A 94 14.69 -9.74 20.52
CA LEU A 94 15.35 -9.65 19.22
C LEU A 94 16.68 -8.90 19.27
N ALA A 95 16.77 -7.80 20.03
CA ALA A 95 18.00 -7.00 20.15
C ALA A 95 19.18 -7.81 20.73
N LYS A 96 18.90 -8.82 21.57
CA LYS A 96 19.90 -9.74 22.12
C LYS A 96 20.38 -10.77 21.09
N MET A 97 19.58 -11.07 20.05
CA MET A 97 19.95 -11.96 18.95
C MET A 97 20.91 -11.30 17.96
N SER A 98 21.56 -12.07 17.08
CA SER A 98 22.52 -11.51 16.13
C SER A 98 21.85 -10.60 15.09
N VAL A 99 22.60 -9.68 14.49
CA VAL A 99 22.11 -8.85 13.35
C VAL A 99 21.55 -9.71 12.23
N LYS A 100 22.17 -10.88 12.00
CA LYS A 100 21.71 -11.85 11.00
C LYS A 100 20.35 -12.43 11.36
N ASP A 101 20.07 -12.63 12.65
CA ASP A 101 18.78 -13.13 13.10
C ASP A 101 17.69 -12.06 13.02
N ILE A 102 18.01 -10.80 13.31
CA ILE A 102 17.09 -9.67 13.12
C ILE A 102 16.69 -9.54 11.65
N LYS A 103 17.65 -9.62 10.71
CA LYS A 103 17.36 -9.65 9.27
C LYS A 103 16.52 -10.85 8.85
N GLN A 104 16.80 -12.03 9.41
CA GLN A 104 16.02 -13.24 9.16
C GLN A 104 14.60 -13.16 9.75
N PHE A 105 14.41 -12.47 10.88
CA PHE A 105 13.12 -12.18 11.46
C PHE A 105 12.32 -11.27 10.53
N GLU A 106 12.94 -10.19 10.03
CA GLU A 106 12.32 -9.28 9.07
C GLU A 106 11.88 -10.02 7.80
N GLU A 107 12.77 -10.82 7.18
CA GLU A 107 12.38 -11.66 6.04
C GLU A 107 11.19 -12.60 6.35
N ALA A 108 11.13 -13.15 7.56
CA ALA A 108 10.04 -14.04 7.96
C ALA A 108 8.73 -13.28 8.18
N LEU A 109 8.78 -12.08 8.75
CA LEU A 109 7.64 -11.19 8.94
C LEU A 109 7.10 -10.74 7.60
N SER A 110 7.94 -10.13 6.76
CA SER A 110 7.52 -9.60 5.46
C SER A 110 6.95 -10.69 4.57
N TYR A 111 7.54 -11.89 4.57
CA TYR A 111 7.02 -13.00 3.79
C TYR A 111 5.64 -13.47 4.28
N LYS A 112 5.41 -13.54 5.59
CA LYS A 112 4.09 -13.92 6.13
C LYS A 112 3.02 -12.88 5.80
N LEU A 113 3.35 -11.59 5.88
CA LEU A 113 2.44 -10.50 5.48
C LEU A 113 2.17 -10.52 3.96
N TYR A 114 3.20 -10.79 3.15
CA TYR A 114 3.10 -10.96 1.71
C TYR A 114 2.17 -12.14 1.33
N LEU A 115 2.21 -13.25 2.07
CA LEU A 115 1.32 -14.40 1.81
C LEU A 115 -0.16 -14.05 2.05
N LEU A 116 -0.45 -13.15 2.98
CA LEU A 116 -1.81 -12.64 3.23
C LEU A 116 -2.22 -11.51 2.28
N ASP A 117 -1.26 -10.93 1.54
CA ASP A 117 -1.51 -9.86 0.56
C ASP A 117 -2.20 -10.43 -0.68
N THR A 118 -3.50 -10.63 -0.60
CA THR A 118 -4.26 -11.16 -1.74
C THR A 118 -5.61 -10.47 -1.83
N LYS A 119 -6.17 -10.47 -3.03
CA LYS A 119 -7.50 -9.93 -3.28
C LYS A 119 -8.58 -10.60 -2.43
N GLU A 120 -8.49 -11.91 -2.22
CA GLU A 120 -9.48 -12.65 -1.45
C GLU A 120 -9.41 -12.32 0.04
N HIS A 121 -8.22 -12.15 0.61
CA HIS A 121 -8.09 -11.70 2.01
C HIS A 121 -8.57 -10.25 2.17
N ALA A 122 -8.25 -9.37 1.22
CA ALA A 122 -8.68 -7.98 1.24
C ALA A 122 -10.21 -7.79 1.16
N LYS A 123 -10.96 -8.75 0.59
CA LYS A 123 -12.43 -8.72 0.56
C LYS A 123 -13.10 -9.09 1.88
N ASN A 124 -12.34 -9.54 2.88
CA ASN A 124 -12.87 -10.13 4.12
C ASN A 124 -12.41 -9.36 5.38
N ILE A 125 -12.13 -8.06 5.25
CA ILE A 125 -11.72 -7.18 6.37
C ILE A 125 -12.86 -6.26 6.85
N GLY A 126 -14.09 -6.76 6.86
CA GLY A 126 -15.23 -6.01 7.40
C GLY A 126 -15.66 -4.80 6.54
N GLU A 127 -15.94 -3.66 7.19
CA GLU A 127 -16.47 -2.45 6.56
C GLU A 127 -15.56 -1.92 5.44
N TYR A 128 -14.25 -2.04 5.65
CA TYR A 128 -13.19 -1.54 4.76
C TYR A 128 -12.76 -2.55 3.69
N SER A 129 -13.53 -3.64 3.52
CA SER A 129 -13.23 -4.68 2.54
C SER A 129 -13.09 -4.12 1.13
N TYR A 130 -12.09 -4.65 0.43
CA TYR A 130 -11.85 -4.39 -0.98
C TYR A 130 -13.08 -4.74 -1.81
N SER A 131 -13.48 -3.81 -2.67
CA SER A 131 -14.57 -3.97 -3.62
C SER A 131 -14.18 -3.32 -4.94
N GLU A 132 -14.50 -3.97 -6.06
CA GLU A 132 -14.28 -3.39 -7.39
C GLU A 132 -15.17 -2.17 -7.67
N ILE A 133 -16.21 -1.96 -6.84
CA ILE A 133 -17.22 -0.91 -7.03
C ILE A 133 -16.99 0.26 -6.07
N LYS A 134 -16.37 0.02 -4.91
CA LYS A 134 -16.06 1.11 -3.97
C LYS A 134 -14.88 1.92 -4.50
N GLU A 135 -14.99 3.25 -4.43
CA GLU A 135 -13.92 4.14 -4.88
C GLU A 135 -12.69 4.15 -3.96
N HIS A 136 -12.84 3.71 -2.70
CA HIS A 136 -11.79 3.83 -1.70
C HIS A 136 -11.52 2.50 -0.98
N PHE A 137 -10.25 2.08 -1.02
CA PHE A 137 -9.69 0.98 -0.26
C PHE A 137 -8.41 1.50 0.40
N SER A 138 -8.31 1.37 1.73
CA SER A 138 -7.13 1.80 2.47
C SER A 138 -6.07 0.71 2.46
N VAL A 139 -4.98 0.98 1.74
CA VAL A 139 -3.83 0.05 1.62
C VAL A 139 -3.11 -0.15 2.94
N ASP A 140 -3.01 0.90 3.74
CA ASP A 140 -2.34 0.88 5.05
C ASP A 140 -3.17 0.08 6.06
N LEU A 141 -4.49 0.33 6.10
CA LEU A 141 -5.37 -0.41 7.00
C LEU A 141 -5.34 -1.92 6.71
N PHE A 142 -5.34 -2.31 5.43
CA PHE A 142 -5.21 -3.72 5.08
C PHE A 142 -3.89 -4.33 5.53
N LEU A 143 -2.77 -3.59 5.42
CA LEU A 143 -1.48 -4.00 5.97
C LEU A 143 -1.55 -4.19 7.49
N TYR A 144 -2.12 -3.23 8.22
CA TYR A 144 -2.19 -3.29 9.68
C TYR A 144 -3.13 -4.40 10.18
N ILE A 145 -4.19 -4.73 9.44
CA ILE A 145 -5.03 -5.90 9.73
C ILE A 145 -4.25 -7.19 9.50
N ARG A 146 -3.45 -7.29 8.44
CA ARG A 146 -2.54 -8.44 8.25
C ARG A 146 -1.54 -8.56 9.39
N CYS A 147 -1.04 -7.46 9.94
CA CYS A 147 -0.21 -7.50 11.15
C CYS A 147 -0.96 -8.11 12.35
N SER A 148 -2.24 -7.75 12.55
CA SER A 148 -3.08 -8.33 13.61
C SER A 148 -3.29 -9.85 13.48
N VAL A 149 -3.32 -10.38 12.26
CA VAL A 149 -3.33 -11.84 12.04
C VAL A 149 -2.07 -12.50 12.63
N ILE A 150 -0.91 -11.89 12.40
CA ILE A 150 0.37 -12.42 12.90
C ILE A 150 0.44 -12.36 14.42
N THR A 151 -0.04 -11.28 15.04
CA THR A 151 0.03 -11.14 16.50
C THR A 151 -0.81 -12.14 17.27
N GLN A 152 -1.90 -12.64 16.67
CA GLN A 152 -2.72 -13.72 17.24
C GLN A 152 -2.00 -15.08 17.25
N GLY A 153 -0.89 -15.19 16.54
CA GLY A 153 0.01 -16.32 16.59
C GLY A 153 -0.20 -17.33 15.45
N LYS A 154 0.55 -18.42 15.56
CA LYS A 154 0.75 -19.38 14.46
C LYS A 154 -0.54 -20.00 13.93
N GLU A 155 -1.38 -20.51 14.82
CA GLU A 155 -2.58 -21.25 14.44
C GLU A 155 -3.58 -20.35 13.72
N TYR A 156 -3.77 -19.13 14.23
CA TYR A 156 -4.63 -18.13 13.61
C TYR A 156 -4.10 -17.72 12.24
N PHE A 157 -2.80 -17.44 12.12
CA PHE A 157 -2.17 -17.15 10.83
C PHE A 157 -2.39 -18.27 9.80
N GLU A 158 -2.12 -19.52 10.17
CA GLU A 158 -2.27 -20.65 9.26
C GLU A 158 -3.72 -20.89 8.84
N ASP A 159 -4.66 -20.58 9.73
CA ASP A 159 -6.09 -20.68 9.45
C ASP A 159 -6.57 -19.55 8.52
N SER A 160 -6.26 -18.28 8.84
CA SER A 160 -6.58 -17.13 7.98
C SER A 160 -5.96 -17.28 6.59
N LEU A 161 -4.72 -17.77 6.50
CA LEU A 161 -4.03 -18.00 5.22
C LEU A 161 -4.78 -18.99 4.32
N LYS A 162 -5.39 -20.03 4.91
CA LYS A 162 -6.19 -21.02 4.17
C LYS A 162 -7.62 -20.55 3.92
N ASN A 163 -8.16 -19.77 4.85
CA ASN A 163 -9.54 -19.36 4.91
C ASN A 163 -9.62 -17.82 5.01
N PRO A 164 -9.67 -17.11 3.87
CA PRO A 164 -9.73 -15.64 3.87
C PRO A 164 -10.88 -15.03 4.68
N GLN A 165 -11.95 -15.80 4.91
CA GLN A 165 -13.11 -15.42 5.75
C GLN A 165 -12.73 -15.22 7.23
N ASN A 166 -11.61 -15.76 7.67
CA ASN A 166 -11.11 -15.66 9.04
C ASN A 166 -10.15 -14.48 9.21
N MET A 167 -10.16 -13.53 8.26
CA MET A 167 -9.48 -12.26 8.44
C MET A 167 -10.16 -11.42 9.55
N PRO A 168 -9.39 -10.65 10.34
CA PRO A 168 -9.97 -9.72 11.30
C PRO A 168 -10.75 -8.62 10.57
N GLN A 169 -11.93 -8.30 11.07
CA GLN A 169 -12.79 -7.28 10.44
C GLN A 169 -12.39 -5.87 10.86
N ASP A 170 -12.14 -5.63 12.15
CA ASP A 170 -11.89 -4.29 12.69
C ASP A 170 -10.72 -4.26 13.68
N ASN A 171 -9.76 -5.18 13.54
CA ASN A 171 -8.58 -5.24 14.42
C ASN A 171 -7.29 -5.07 13.61
N SER A 172 -6.54 -4.03 13.93
CA SER A 172 -5.28 -3.65 13.29
C SER A 172 -4.16 -3.52 14.32
N PHE A 173 -2.91 -3.79 13.91
CA PHE A 173 -1.76 -3.62 14.80
C PHE A 173 -0.50 -3.23 14.01
N GLU A 174 -0.39 -1.95 13.67
CA GLU A 174 0.78 -1.36 12.99
C GLU A 174 2.14 -1.60 13.68
N PRO A 175 2.28 -1.50 15.02
CA PRO A 175 3.58 -1.55 15.71
C PRO A 175 4.41 -2.81 15.43
N LEU A 176 3.78 -3.89 14.96
CA LEU A 176 4.49 -5.11 14.56
C LEU A 176 5.60 -4.83 13.54
N LEU A 177 5.40 -3.87 12.63
CA LEU A 177 6.36 -3.50 11.58
C LEU A 177 7.64 -2.87 12.15
N LEU A 178 7.61 -2.41 13.41
CA LEU A 178 8.75 -1.75 14.07
C LEU A 178 9.71 -2.73 14.75
N LEU A 179 9.32 -4.00 14.91
CA LEU A 179 10.07 -4.97 15.71
C LEU A 179 11.54 -5.13 15.28
N ALA A 180 11.79 -5.29 13.98
CA ALA A 180 13.15 -5.50 13.49
C ALA A 180 13.99 -4.22 13.51
N SER A 181 13.40 -3.09 13.11
CA SER A 181 14.09 -1.80 13.04
C SER A 181 14.47 -1.28 14.41
N GLU A 182 13.57 -1.39 15.40
CA GLU A 182 13.86 -1.03 16.79
C GLU A 182 14.89 -1.96 17.42
N ALA A 183 14.75 -3.28 17.22
CA ALA A 183 15.69 -4.25 17.76
C ALA A 183 17.11 -4.05 17.19
N TYR A 184 17.20 -3.76 15.90
CA TYR A 184 18.46 -3.46 15.24
C TYR A 184 19.07 -2.17 15.79
N THR A 185 18.28 -1.08 15.84
CA THR A 185 18.72 0.22 16.36
C THR A 185 19.21 0.10 17.80
N ARG A 186 18.47 -0.62 18.64
CA ARG A 186 18.84 -0.88 20.04
C ARG A 186 20.14 -1.68 20.17
N ARG A 187 20.35 -2.64 19.27
CA ARG A 187 21.57 -3.48 19.25
C ARG A 187 22.80 -2.73 18.75
N THR A 188 22.66 -1.95 17.69
CA THR A 188 23.82 -1.40 16.95
C THR A 188 23.99 0.11 17.07
N GLY A 189 22.98 0.82 17.55
CA GLY A 189 22.92 2.29 17.56
C GLY A 189 22.84 2.91 16.16
N LYS A 190 22.32 2.18 15.17
CA LYS A 190 22.27 2.59 13.75
C LYS A 190 20.88 2.32 13.18
N GLU A 191 20.51 3.08 12.15
CA GLU A 191 19.28 2.85 11.40
C GLU A 191 19.30 1.51 10.65
N PHE A 192 18.13 0.88 10.57
CA PHE A 192 17.97 -0.44 9.96
C PHE A 192 17.70 -0.35 8.46
N GLU A 193 18.75 -0.19 7.68
CA GLU A 193 18.68 -0.22 6.22
C GLU A 193 18.73 -1.69 5.73
N TYR A 194 17.57 -2.31 5.57
CA TYR A 194 17.46 -3.66 5.05
C TYR A 194 16.25 -3.85 4.14
N ILE A 195 16.51 -4.24 2.89
CA ILE A 195 15.46 -4.56 1.91
C ILE A 195 15.25 -6.07 1.92
N THR A 196 14.01 -6.53 2.09
CA THR A 196 13.63 -7.95 2.10
C THR A 196 13.50 -8.55 0.70
N GLY A 197 13.37 -9.88 0.63
CA GLY A 197 13.07 -10.57 -0.63
C GLY A 197 11.58 -10.55 -1.03
N CYS A 198 10.70 -10.10 -0.13
CA CYS A 198 9.28 -9.87 -0.41
C CYS A 198 8.89 -8.54 0.21
N ASP A 199 8.23 -7.70 -0.58
CA ASP A 199 7.63 -6.46 -0.11
C ASP A 199 6.31 -6.77 0.62
N TYR A 200 6.17 -6.30 1.86
CA TYR A 200 4.96 -6.54 2.66
C TYR A 200 3.84 -5.56 2.35
N GLU A 201 4.13 -4.48 1.62
CA GLU A 201 3.16 -3.46 1.23
C GLU A 201 2.01 -4.08 0.44
N SER A 202 0.81 -3.51 0.59
CA SER A 202 -0.38 -3.99 -0.10
C SER A 202 -0.21 -3.90 -1.63
N PHE A 203 -0.71 -4.92 -2.36
CA PHE A 203 -0.53 -5.12 -3.81
C PHE A 203 0.85 -5.60 -4.28
N SER A 204 1.74 -5.97 -3.35
CA SER A 204 3.08 -6.47 -3.67
C SER A 204 3.12 -7.93 -4.09
N ASN A 205 2.15 -8.73 -3.66
CA ASN A 205 2.00 -10.12 -4.09
C ASN A 205 1.27 -10.20 -5.43
N ILE A 206 2.05 -10.22 -6.49
CA ILE A 206 1.59 -10.18 -7.88
C ILE A 206 0.61 -11.32 -8.17
N GLU A 207 0.91 -12.52 -7.66
CA GLU A 207 0.06 -13.69 -7.84
C GLU A 207 -1.25 -13.57 -7.03
N GLY A 208 -1.16 -13.08 -5.79
CA GLY A 208 -2.27 -12.93 -4.86
C GLY A 208 -3.35 -11.93 -5.29
N TRP A 209 -2.97 -10.93 -6.06
CA TRP A 209 -3.90 -9.95 -6.64
C TRP A 209 -4.34 -10.30 -8.07
N GLY A 210 -3.66 -11.27 -8.69
CA GLY A 210 -3.77 -11.60 -10.10
C GLY A 210 -3.07 -10.54 -10.95
N THR A 211 -2.37 -11.00 -12.02
CA THR A 211 -1.72 -10.13 -13.01
C THR A 211 -2.57 -8.89 -13.24
N VAL A 212 -2.03 -7.74 -12.84
CA VAL A 212 -2.66 -6.41 -12.85
C VAL A 212 -3.71 -6.38 -13.96
N ARG A 213 -4.98 -6.60 -13.62
CA ARG A 213 -6.07 -6.20 -14.52
C ARG A 213 -5.76 -4.75 -14.78
N LYS A 214 -5.38 -4.43 -16.03
CA LYS A 214 -5.10 -3.12 -16.60
C LYS A 214 -5.21 -2.05 -15.52
N MET A 215 -4.11 -1.43 -15.11
CA MET A 215 -4.19 -0.16 -14.38
C MET A 215 -5.27 0.67 -15.06
N ARG A 216 -6.47 0.66 -14.47
CA ARG A 216 -7.61 1.42 -14.95
C ARG A 216 -7.49 2.77 -14.27
N ILE A 217 -6.27 3.28 -14.28
CA ILE A 217 -5.95 4.66 -14.00
C ILE A 217 -6.17 5.28 -15.38
N TYR A 218 -7.35 5.88 -15.58
CA TYR A 218 -7.86 6.48 -16.83
C TYR A 218 -8.44 5.56 -17.91
N ASN A 219 -9.35 4.64 -17.59
CA ASN A 219 -10.12 3.98 -18.68
C ASN A 219 -11.53 3.51 -18.29
N ASP A 220 -12.26 4.30 -17.49
CA ASP A 220 -13.73 4.16 -17.37
C ASP A 220 -14.47 5.41 -16.87
N LYS A 221 -13.78 6.56 -16.80
CA LYS A 221 -14.48 7.79 -17.15
C LYS A 221 -14.32 7.88 -18.65
N GLU A 222 -15.38 7.59 -19.39
CA GLU A 222 -15.67 8.47 -20.52
C GLU A 222 -15.32 9.87 -20.01
N ILE A 223 -14.28 10.51 -20.56
CA ILE A 223 -14.21 11.96 -20.51
C ILE A 223 -15.64 12.36 -20.84
N PRO A 224 -16.38 13.05 -19.97
CA PRO A 224 -17.68 13.53 -20.35
C PRO A 224 -17.38 14.36 -21.58
N ILE A 225 -17.66 13.82 -22.76
CA ILE A 225 -17.77 14.60 -23.97
C ILE A 225 -18.95 15.46 -23.59
N LEU A 226 -18.65 16.63 -23.02
CA LEU A 226 -19.63 17.66 -22.73
C LEU A 226 -20.31 17.83 -24.06
N LYS A 227 -21.53 17.27 -24.15
CA LYS A 227 -22.37 17.35 -25.34
C LYS A 227 -22.34 18.82 -25.71
N THR A 228 -21.74 19.11 -26.85
CA THR A 228 -21.78 20.44 -27.45
C THR A 228 -23.23 20.90 -27.35
N PRO A 229 -23.54 22.05 -26.74
CA PRO A 229 -24.90 22.53 -26.72
C PRO A 229 -25.35 22.69 -28.17
N THR A 230 -26.27 21.82 -28.58
CA THR A 230 -26.98 21.94 -29.85
C THR A 230 -27.61 23.32 -29.87
N SER A 231 -27.09 24.17 -30.74
CA SER A 231 -27.66 25.49 -31.01
C SER A 231 -29.01 25.31 -31.72
N PRO A 232 -30.09 25.96 -31.26
CA PRO A 232 -31.15 26.40 -32.15
C PRO A 232 -30.75 27.70 -32.88
#